data_AF-A0A7Y8MBD9-F1
#
_entry.id   AF-A0A7Y8MBD9-F1
#
_cell.length_a   1.000
_cell.length_b   1.000
_cell.length_c   1.000
_cell.angle_alpha   90.00
_cell.angle_beta   90.00
_cell.angle_gamma   90.00
#
_symmetry.space_group_name_H-M   'P 1'
#
loop_
_entity.id
_entity.type
_entity.pdbx_description
1 polymer ?
#
loop_
_entity_poly.entity_id
_entity_poly.type
_entity_poly.pdbx_seq_one_letter_code
_entity_poly.pdbx_strand_id
1 'polypeptide(L)'
;MAEIPSRVTGQTSSTGALGPVAVYGFATLSLKFAGAGTVVHQRSFDAGATWVDVATLTEASSADELQSNIFEAGSQVLHRLNVTDASAAIDYFLGV
;
A
#
# COMPACT_ATOMS: atom_id res chain seq x y z
N MET A 1 18.33 10.65 10.38
CA MET A 1 17.49 9.72 9.60
C MET A 1 16.05 10.16 9.78
N ALA A 2 15.27 10.25 8.69
CA ALA A 2 13.84 10.51 8.82
C ALA A 2 13.17 9.26 9.40
N GLU A 3 12.29 9.44 10.38
CA GLU A 3 11.51 8.33 10.95
C GLU A 3 10.48 7.86 9.91
N ILE A 4 10.38 6.54 9.72
CA ILE A 4 9.36 5.95 8.84
C ILE A 4 8.03 5.97 9.59
N PRO A 5 6.95 6.49 9.00
CA PRO A 5 5.67 6.59 9.68
C PRO A 5 5.04 5.21 9.90
N SER A 6 4.24 5.07 10.95
CA SER A 6 3.42 3.88 11.23
C SER A 6 2.08 3.86 10.50
N ARG A 7 1.78 4.94 9.74
CA ARG A 7 0.61 5.03 8.86
C ARG A 7 0.87 6.01 7.72
N VAL A 8 0.24 5.76 6.58
CA VAL A 8 0.18 6.68 5.46
C VAL A 8 -1.25 6.69 4.90
N THR A 9 -1.70 7.86 4.50
CA THR A 9 -2.93 8.02 3.73
C THR A 9 -2.76 9.14 2.73
N GLY A 10 -3.51 9.08 1.64
CA GLY A 10 -3.48 10.10 0.62
C GLY A 10 -4.27 9.69 -0.60
N GLN A 11 -4.06 10.44 -1.66
CA GLN A 11 -4.64 10.18 -2.97
C GLN A 11 -3.53 10.26 -4.02
N THR A 12 -3.54 9.35 -4.98
CA THR A 12 -2.61 9.36 -6.11
C THR A 12 -3.33 9.01 -7.40
N SER A 13 -2.92 9.63 -8.50
CA SER A 13 -3.27 9.23 -9.87
C SER A 13 -2.04 8.94 -10.71
N SER A 14 -0.85 8.95 -10.10
CA SER A 14 0.42 8.68 -10.76
C SER A 14 0.89 7.26 -10.48
N THR A 15 1.52 6.64 -11.46
CA THR A 15 2.21 5.37 -11.28
C THR A 15 3.47 5.54 -10.44
N GLY A 16 3.87 4.45 -9.78
CA GLY A 16 5.08 4.38 -8.97
C GLY A 16 4.83 3.98 -7.50
N ALA A 17 5.94 3.79 -6.80
CA ALA A 17 5.93 3.41 -5.40
C ALA A 17 5.59 4.61 -4.50
N LEU A 18 4.64 4.39 -3.61
CA LEU A 18 4.30 5.30 -2.52
C LEU A 18 5.28 5.11 -1.35
N GLY A 19 5.29 6.10 -0.44
CA GLY A 19 6.14 6.07 0.75
C GLY A 19 5.90 4.81 1.61
N PRO A 20 6.97 4.23 2.20
CA PRO A 20 6.84 3.05 3.03
C PRO A 20 6.23 3.37 4.40
N VAL A 21 5.58 2.36 4.97
CA VAL A 21 5.00 2.36 6.32
C VAL A 21 5.60 1.23 7.12
N ALA A 22 6.04 1.51 8.34
CA ALA A 22 6.49 0.47 9.26
C ALA A 22 5.27 -0.16 9.95
N VAL A 23 5.13 -1.48 9.81
CA VAL A 23 4.04 -2.25 10.42
C VAL A 23 4.61 -3.19 11.47
N TYR A 24 3.93 -3.24 12.62
CA TYR A 24 4.22 -4.12 13.74
C TYR A 24 2.88 -4.55 14.35
N GLY A 25 2.56 -5.84 14.29
CA GLY A 25 1.24 -6.35 14.66
C GLY A 25 0.21 -6.22 13.53
N PHE A 26 -1.02 -5.84 13.87
CA PHE A 26 -2.13 -5.71 12.93
C PHE A 26 -2.14 -4.34 12.27
N ALA A 27 -2.25 -4.31 10.94
CA ALA A 27 -2.48 -3.12 10.15
C ALA A 27 -3.63 -3.33 9.16
N THR A 28 -4.21 -2.23 8.71
CA THR A 28 -5.23 -2.22 7.66
C THR A 28 -4.68 -1.53 6.42
N LEU A 29 -4.94 -2.15 5.26
CA LEU A 29 -4.81 -1.55 3.95
C LEU A 29 -6.21 -1.31 3.40
N SER A 30 -6.51 -0.07 3.01
CA SER A 30 -7.71 0.30 2.27
C SER A 30 -7.33 1.03 1.00
N LEU A 31 -7.96 0.67 -0.12
CA LEU A 31 -7.86 1.35 -1.41
C LEU A 31 -9.25 1.64 -1.93
N LYS A 32 -9.47 2.85 -2.45
CA LYS A 32 -10.70 3.21 -3.15
C LYS A 32 -10.37 3.79 -4.51
N PHE A 33 -10.90 3.15 -5.55
CA PHE A 33 -10.60 3.50 -6.93
C PHE A 33 -11.71 4.38 -7.52
N ALA A 34 -11.34 5.55 -8.05
CA ALA A 34 -12.25 6.41 -8.81
C ALA A 34 -12.41 5.99 -10.29
N GLY A 35 -11.73 4.92 -10.70
CA GLY A 35 -11.69 4.39 -12.06
C GLY A 35 -10.93 3.07 -12.11
N ALA A 36 -10.62 2.55 -13.29
CA ALA A 36 -9.79 1.35 -13.40
C ALA A 36 -8.36 1.61 -12.89
N GLY A 37 -7.76 0.63 -12.23
CA GLY A 37 -6.38 0.74 -11.74
C GLY A 37 -5.84 -0.56 -11.18
N THR A 38 -4.51 -0.64 -11.08
CA THR A 38 -3.81 -1.76 -10.47
C THR A 38 -2.77 -1.24 -9.48
N VAL A 39 -2.83 -1.75 -8.25
CA VAL A 39 -1.90 -1.48 -7.17
C VAL A 39 -1.31 -2.80 -6.68
N VAL A 40 0.01 -2.85 -6.58
CA VAL A 40 0.73 -3.96 -5.99
C VAL A 40 1.10 -3.59 -4.57
N HIS A 41 0.61 -4.35 -3.59
CA HIS A 41 1.05 -4.26 -2.21
C HIS A 41 2.38 -5.00 -2.07
N GLN A 42 3.39 -4.31 -1.55
CA GLN A 42 4.72 -4.86 -1.38
C GLN A 42 5.15 -4.77 0.09
N ARG A 43 6.01 -5.71 0.49
CA ARG A 43 6.66 -5.71 1.81
C ARG A 43 8.18 -5.85 1.70
N SER A 44 8.88 -5.36 2.71
CA SER A 44 10.34 -5.43 2.83
C SER A 44 10.74 -5.83 4.25
N PHE A 45 11.74 -6.71 4.34
CA PHE A 45 12.35 -7.19 5.58
C PHE A 45 13.75 -6.61 5.81
N ASP A 46 14.23 -5.75 4.91
CA ASP A 46 15.60 -5.24 4.87
C ASP A 46 15.62 -3.71 4.76
N ALA A 47 14.73 -3.07 5.53
CA ALA A 47 14.59 -1.61 5.62
C ALA A 47 14.37 -0.91 4.25
N GLY A 48 13.70 -1.60 3.32
CA GLY A 48 13.32 -1.07 2.02
C GLY A 48 14.35 -1.27 0.91
N ALA A 49 15.41 -2.05 1.16
CA ALA A 49 16.40 -2.38 0.13
C ALA A 49 15.83 -3.32 -0.94
N THR A 50 15.05 -4.32 -0.54
CA THR A 50 14.31 -5.22 -1.43
C THR A 50 12.84 -5.28 -1.08
N TRP A 51 12.00 -5.55 -2.09
CA TRP A 51 10.55 -5.54 -1.97
C TRP A 51 9.98 -6.80 -2.59
N VAL A 52 9.06 -7.44 -1.87
CA VAL A 52 8.34 -8.65 -2.28
C VAL A 52 6.87 -8.32 -2.43
N ASP A 53 6.27 -8.74 -3.54
CA ASP A 53 4.85 -8.58 -3.80
C ASP A 53 4.05 -9.49 -2.86
N VAL A 54 3.08 -8.90 -2.16
CA VAL A 54 2.18 -9.59 -1.22
C VAL A 54 0.84 -9.84 -1.89
N ALA A 55 0.32 -8.84 -2.59
CA ALA A 55 -0.96 -8.90 -3.28
C ALA A 55 -0.97 -7.95 -4.48
N THR A 56 -1.72 -8.33 -5.52
CA THR A 56 -2.08 -7.43 -6.62
C THR A 56 -3.57 -7.12 -6.50
N LEU A 57 -3.88 -5.83 -6.43
CA LEU A 57 -5.21 -5.29 -6.22
C LEU A 57 -5.60 -4.55 -7.50
N THR A 58 -6.52 -5.11 -8.26
CA THR A 58 -6.96 -4.58 -9.55
C THR A 58 -8.45 -4.29 -9.48
N GLU A 59 -8.81 -3.06 -9.84
CA GLU A 59 -10.19 -2.66 -10.05
C GLU A 59 -10.41 -2.37 -11.53
N ALA A 60 -11.46 -2.96 -12.09
CA ALA A 60 -11.82 -2.79 -13.49
C ALA A 60 -12.76 -1.58 -13.72
N SER A 61 -13.39 -1.08 -12.65
CA SER A 61 -14.32 0.06 -12.71
C SER A 61 -14.34 0.83 -11.40
N SER A 62 -14.91 2.03 -11.41
CA SER A 62 -15.07 2.86 -10.21
C SER A 62 -16.21 2.35 -9.34
N ALA A 63 -15.94 1.87 -8.12
CA ALA A 63 -16.89 1.94 -6.99
C ALA A 63 -16.39 1.28 -5.70
N ASP A 64 -15.57 0.22 -5.78
CA ASP A 64 -15.36 -0.63 -4.61
C ASP A 64 -14.12 -0.25 -3.79
N GLU A 65 -14.26 -0.36 -2.47
CA GLU A 65 -13.15 -0.27 -1.53
C GLU A 65 -12.54 -1.66 -1.37
N LEU A 66 -11.26 -1.79 -1.72
CA LEU A 66 -10.48 -2.99 -1.45
C LEU A 66 -9.83 -2.85 -0.08
N GLN A 67 -10.21 -3.74 0.84
CA GLN A 67 -9.63 -3.81 2.18
C GLN A 67 -8.85 -5.10 2.37
N SER A 68 -7.70 -5.00 3.05
CA SER A 68 -6.90 -6.15 3.45
C SER A 68 -6.34 -5.94 4.86
N ASN A 69 -6.40 -7.01 5.66
CA ASN A 69 -5.79 -7.03 6.99
C ASN A 69 -4.39 -7.62 6.89
N ILE A 70 -3.43 -6.89 7.42
CA ILE A 70 -2.02 -7.25 7.45
C ILE A 70 -1.68 -7.63 8.89
N PHE A 71 -0.93 -8.72 9.07
CA PHE A 71 -0.38 -9.09 10.37
C PHE A 71 1.09 -9.46 10.23
N GLU A 72 1.94 -8.72 10.94
CA GLU A 72 3.38 -8.98 11.00
C GLU A 72 3.81 -9.26 12.44
N ALA A 73 4.24 -10.50 12.70
CA ALA A 73 4.62 -10.98 14.02
C ALA A 73 6.06 -10.57 14.44
N GLY A 74 6.86 -10.06 13.49
CA GLY A 74 8.28 -9.75 13.65
C GLY A 74 8.61 -8.26 13.75
N SER A 75 9.89 -7.94 13.95
CA SER A 75 10.41 -6.57 14.02
C SER A 75 10.31 -5.84 12.68
N GLN A 76 9.86 -4.57 12.72
CA GLN A 76 9.91 -3.55 11.64
C GLN A 76 9.86 -4.08 10.20
N VAL A 77 8.71 -4.64 9.81
CA VAL A 77 8.43 -4.91 8.40
C VAL A 77 7.93 -3.63 7.75
N LEU A 78 8.50 -3.27 6.60
CA LEU A 78 8.01 -2.14 5.83
C LEU A 78 7.01 -2.61 4.80
N HIS A 79 5.90 -1.89 4.66
CA HIS A 79 4.94 -2.09 3.59
C HIS A 79 4.85 -0.84 2.75
N ARG A 80 4.62 -1.02 1.45
CA ARG A 80 4.32 0.09 0.54
C ARG A 80 3.32 -0.35 -0.52
N LEU A 81 2.78 0.63 -1.21
CA LEU A 81 1.95 0.43 -2.37
C LEU A 81 2.72 0.85 -3.61
N ASN A 82 2.66 0.05 -4.66
CA ASN A 82 3.23 0.37 -5.97
C ASN A 82 2.11 0.43 -6.99
N VAL A 83 1.78 1.63 -7.45
CA VAL A 83 0.74 1.85 -8.45
C VAL A 83 1.32 1.53 -9.82
N THR A 84 0.84 0.46 -10.45
CA THR A 84 1.33 0.03 -11.77
C THR A 84 0.45 0.53 -12.89
N ASP A 85 -0.82 0.79 -12.60
CA ASP A 85 -1.77 1.41 -13.53
C ASP A 85 -2.80 2.24 -12.75
N ALA A 86 -3.15 3.40 -13.27
CA ALA A 86 -4.17 4.28 -12.68
C ALA A 86 -4.82 5.13 -13.77
N SER A 87 -6.06 4.80 -14.13
CA SER A 87 -6.86 5.61 -15.05
C SER A 87 -7.54 6.81 -14.36
N ALA A 88 -7.58 6.81 -13.02
CA ALA A 88 -8.15 7.86 -12.19
C ALA A 88 -7.46 7.89 -10.81
N ALA A 89 -7.92 8.77 -9.93
CA ALA A 89 -7.42 8.87 -8.57
C ALA A 89 -7.73 7.61 -7.74
N ILE A 90 -6.77 7.25 -6.88
CA ILE A 90 -6.84 6.15 -5.92
C ILE A 90 -6.62 6.75 -4.54
N ASP A 91 -7.63 6.70 -3.70
CA ASP A 91 -7.49 7.01 -2.28
C ASP A 91 -6.91 5.79 -1.57
N TYR A 92 -5.94 6.00 -0.69
CA TYR A 92 -5.27 4.92 0.00
C TYR A 92 -5.10 5.21 1.49
N PHE A 93 -5.12 4.14 2.27
CA PHE A 93 -4.72 4.10 3.67
C PHE A 93 -3.91 2.81 3.91
N LEU A 94 -2.78 2.94 4.59
CA LEU A 94 -2.00 1.81 5.07
C LEU A 94 -1.43 2.18 6.44
N GLY A 95 -1.77 1.41 7.47
CA GLY A 95 -1.25 1.65 8.81
C GLY A 95 -1.98 0.86 9.87
N VAL A 96 -1.46 0.97 11.09
CA VAL A 96 -2.07 0.46 12.33
C VAL A 96 -3.09 1.44 12.91
#